data_AF-A0A1X7UBK0-F1
#
_entry.id   AF-A0A1X7UBK0-F1
#
_cell.length_a   1.000
_cell.length_b   1.000
_cell.length_c   1.000
_cell.angle_alpha   90.00
_cell.angle_beta   90.00
_cell.angle_gamma   90.00
#
_symmetry.space_group_name_H-M   'P 1'
#
loop_
_entity.id
_entity.type
_entity.pdbx_description
1 polymer ?
#
loop_
_entity_poly.entity_id
_entity_poly.type
_entity_poly.pdbx_seq_one_letter_code
_entity_poly.pdbx_strand_id
1 'polypeptide(L)'
;MREHLELGHAEPVPISDVDKHVSEVFYLPMHIVYKSSSTTTKVRAVFDASAKSSTGIFLNDTSLVGSTVHSQLLDVLVTFRFFRIPLVTDVSKMYRTVELNLGDRNLHCFVWKSKRSDTVQDYRMTRLTFGVSASCFAANMSVMQIAMDYESEYPMAAKMAYES
;
A
#
# COMPACT_ATOMS: atom_id res chain seq x y z
N MET A 1 11.91 -5.93 7.14
CA MET A 1 10.97 -6.89 7.77
C MET A 1 10.72 -6.64 9.24
N ARG A 2 11.73 -6.58 10.12
CA ARG A 2 11.50 -6.30 11.56
C ARG A 2 10.60 -5.08 11.82
N GLU A 3 10.90 -3.95 11.20
CA GLU A 3 10.07 -2.74 11.28
C GLU A 3 8.61 -2.97 10.85
N HIS A 4 8.36 -3.82 9.84
CA HIS A 4 6.99 -4.09 9.39
C HIS A 4 6.21 -4.90 10.44
N LEU A 5 6.88 -5.82 11.13
CA LEU A 5 6.28 -6.60 12.20
C LEU A 5 6.05 -5.76 13.47
N GLU A 6 7.05 -4.96 13.86
CA GLU A 6 6.97 -4.08 15.04
C GLU A 6 5.89 -3.00 14.91
N LEU A 7 5.70 -2.46 13.70
CA LEU A 7 4.64 -1.49 13.40
C LEU A 7 3.28 -2.14 13.08
N GLY A 8 3.19 -3.47 13.13
CA GLY A 8 1.95 -4.19 12.81
C GLY A 8 1.50 -4.06 11.35
N HIS A 9 2.40 -3.70 10.43
CA HIS A 9 2.15 -3.63 8.98
C HIS A 9 2.17 -5.00 8.29
N ALA A 10 2.74 -5.99 8.96
CA ALA A 10 2.71 -7.39 8.56
C ALA A 10 2.56 -8.26 9.80
N GLU A 11 1.94 -9.42 9.63
CA GLU A 11 1.70 -10.41 10.68
C GLU A 11 1.97 -11.82 10.15
N PRO A 12 2.31 -12.80 11.00
CA PRO A 12 2.32 -14.20 10.60
C PRO A 12 0.95 -14.61 10.07
N VAL A 13 0.91 -15.46 9.05
CA VAL A 13 -0.36 -16.02 8.58
C VAL A 13 -0.98 -16.84 9.73
N PRO A 14 -2.25 -16.60 10.12
CA PRO A 14 -2.90 -17.39 11.15
C PRO A 14 -2.93 -18.88 10.78
N ILE A 15 -2.80 -19.77 11.76
CA ILE A 15 -2.81 -21.22 11.54
C ILE A 15 -4.08 -21.67 10.80
N SER A 16 -5.22 -21.04 11.06
CA SER A 16 -6.49 -21.30 10.37
C SER A 16 -6.47 -21.01 8.88
N ASP A 17 -5.54 -20.16 8.43
CA ASP A 17 -5.48 -19.62 7.08
C ASP A 17 -4.34 -20.24 6.25
N VAL A 18 -3.48 -21.08 6.86
CA VAL A 18 -2.34 -21.71 6.18
C VAL A 18 -2.79 -22.69 5.09
N ASP A 19 -3.85 -23.45 5.35
CA ASP A 19 -4.37 -24.49 4.43
C ASP A 19 -5.58 -24.01 3.61
N LYS A 20 -5.76 -22.69 3.46
CA LYS A 20 -6.83 -22.12 2.62
C LYS A 20 -6.63 -22.49 1.15
N HIS A 21 -7.75 -22.54 0.42
CA HIS A 21 -7.73 -22.90 -0.99
C HIS A 21 -6.90 -21.89 -1.80
N VAL A 22 -6.23 -22.34 -2.86
CA VAL A 22 -5.33 -21.51 -3.71
C VAL A 22 -6.04 -20.30 -4.35
N SER A 23 -7.37 -20.32 -4.42
CA SER A 23 -8.17 -19.18 -4.90
C SER A 23 -8.35 -18.06 -3.88
N GLU A 24 -8.06 -18.33 -2.60
CA GLU A 24 -8.25 -17.40 -1.48
C GLU A 24 -6.93 -16.84 -0.95
N VAL A 25 -5.80 -17.32 -1.49
CA VAL A 25 -4.46 -16.98 -1.03
C VAL A 25 -3.59 -16.62 -2.22
N PHE A 26 -2.85 -15.51 -2.11
CA PHE A 26 -1.87 -15.10 -3.11
C PHE A 26 -0.56 -14.73 -2.44
N TYR A 27 0.53 -15.37 -2.88
CA TYR A 27 1.88 -15.06 -2.41
C TYR A 27 2.56 -14.09 -3.38
N LEU A 28 2.85 -12.89 -2.89
CA LEU A 28 3.62 -11.87 -3.58
C LEU A 28 5.11 -12.22 -3.49
N PRO A 29 5.79 -12.38 -4.63
CA PRO A 29 7.24 -12.47 -4.64
C PRO A 29 7.84 -11.20 -4.03
N MET A 30 8.65 -11.39 -3.00
CA MET A 30 9.34 -10.30 -2.33
C MET A 30 10.81 -10.31 -2.74
N HIS A 31 11.31 -9.17 -3.21
CA HIS A 31 12.74 -8.97 -3.44
C HIS A 31 13.24 -7.72 -2.72
N ILE A 32 14.53 -7.74 -2.39
CA ILE A 32 15.17 -6.65 -1.65
C ILE A 32 15.94 -5.78 -2.64
N VAL A 33 15.59 -4.50 -2.70
CA VAL A 33 16.29 -3.50 -3.51
C VAL A 33 17.20 -2.68 -2.62
N TYR A 34 18.48 -2.63 -2.96
CA TYR A 34 19.45 -1.75 -2.33
C TYR A 34 19.58 -0.46 -3.13
N LYS A 35 19.34 0.68 -2.48
CA LYS A 35 19.53 2.00 -3.07
C LYS A 35 20.58 2.76 -2.25
N SER A 36 21.84 2.61 -2.64
CA SER A 36 23.00 3.24 -1.98
C SER A 36 22.88 4.76 -1.88
N SER A 37 22.23 5.40 -2.85
CA SER A 37 21.99 6.85 -2.92
C SER A 37 20.83 7.34 -2.06
N SER A 38 20.08 6.45 -1.40
CA SER A 38 18.95 6.82 -0.54
C SER A 38 19.44 7.21 0.85
N THR A 39 19.22 8.47 1.25
CA THR A 39 19.65 9.01 2.54
C THR A 39 18.87 8.42 3.72
N THR A 40 17.59 8.09 3.54
CA THR A 40 16.68 7.67 4.62
C THR A 40 16.42 6.17 4.67
N THR A 41 16.48 5.45 3.54
CA THR A 41 16.20 4.00 3.52
C THR A 41 17.04 3.33 2.43
N LYS A 42 18.18 2.77 2.82
CA LYS A 42 19.13 2.10 1.91
C LYS A 42 18.63 0.75 1.39
N VAL A 43 17.71 0.10 2.11
CA VAL A 43 17.18 -1.23 1.79
C VAL A 43 15.65 -1.18 1.78
N ARG A 44 15.02 -1.59 0.68
CA ARG A 44 13.56 -1.65 0.56
C ARG A 44 13.10 -3.05 0.16
N ALA A 45 12.05 -3.55 0.81
CA ALA A 45 11.33 -4.72 0.35
C ALA A 45 10.32 -4.28 -0.72
N VAL A 46 10.35 -4.96 -1.85
CA VAL A 46 9.43 -4.74 -2.98
C VAL A 46 8.63 -6.01 -3.18
N PHE A 47 7.32 -5.85 -3.30
CA PHE A 47 6.37 -6.93 -3.54
C PHE A 47 5.85 -6.82 -4.96
N ASP A 48 5.93 -7.91 -5.71
CA ASP A 48 5.54 -7.94 -7.12
C ASP A 48 4.15 -8.56 -7.30
N ALA A 49 3.13 -7.72 -7.42
CA ALA A 49 1.75 -8.14 -7.70
C ALA A 49 1.48 -8.40 -9.19
N SER A 50 2.49 -8.17 -10.04
CA SER A 50 2.51 -8.47 -11.47
C SER A 50 3.33 -9.72 -11.79
N ALA A 51 3.72 -10.50 -10.78
CA ALA A 51 4.30 -11.83 -10.97
C ALA A 51 3.19 -12.89 -11.11
N LYS A 52 3.41 -13.87 -12.00
CA LYS A 52 2.47 -14.99 -12.18
C LYS A 52 2.50 -15.91 -10.98
N SER A 53 1.33 -16.26 -10.48
CA SER A 53 1.17 -17.37 -9.54
C SER A 53 1.28 -18.74 -10.24
N SER A 54 1.22 -19.82 -9.46
CA SER A 54 1.19 -21.20 -9.96
C SER A 54 0.00 -21.49 -10.89
N THR A 55 -1.08 -20.71 -10.79
CA THR A 55 -2.25 -20.80 -11.68
C THR A 55 -2.10 -19.94 -12.95
N GLY A 56 -0.99 -19.21 -13.09
CA GLY A 56 -0.72 -18.31 -14.21
C GLY A 56 -1.38 -16.93 -14.11
N ILE A 57 -2.09 -16.67 -13.00
CA ILE A 57 -2.82 -15.42 -12.74
C ILE A 57 -1.94 -14.43 -11.97
N PHE A 58 -2.08 -13.14 -12.27
CA PHE A 58 -1.48 -12.02 -11.55
C PHE A 58 -2.50 -11.38 -10.61
N LEU A 59 -2.09 -10.96 -9.42
CA LEU A 59 -3.01 -10.28 -8.49
C LEU A 59 -3.56 -8.99 -9.11
N ASN A 60 -2.70 -8.22 -9.78
CA ASN A 60 -3.08 -6.95 -10.40
C ASN A 60 -4.13 -7.07 -11.51
N ASP A 61 -4.21 -8.21 -12.20
CA ASP A 61 -5.19 -8.45 -13.27
C ASP A 61 -6.56 -8.87 -12.72
N THR A 62 -6.60 -9.33 -11.46
CA THR A 62 -7.85 -9.73 -10.78
C THR A 62 -8.42 -8.64 -9.88
N SER A 63 -7.59 -7.65 -9.52
CA SER A 63 -7.97 -6.57 -8.62
C SER A 63 -8.67 -5.44 -9.37
N LEU A 64 -9.81 -4.98 -8.85
CA LEU A 64 -10.47 -3.78 -9.36
C LEU A 64 -9.66 -2.54 -8.94
N VAL A 65 -9.05 -1.85 -9.91
CA VAL A 65 -8.12 -0.73 -9.65
C VAL A 65 -8.80 0.50 -9.04
N GLY A 66 -10.13 0.63 -9.21
CA GLY A 66 -10.88 1.84 -8.87
C GLY A 66 -10.66 2.97 -9.88
N SER A 67 -11.44 4.05 -9.75
CA SER A 67 -11.31 5.23 -10.60
C SER A 67 -10.12 6.10 -10.17
N THR A 68 -9.68 7.03 -11.02
CA THR A 68 -8.73 8.06 -10.58
C THR A 68 -9.47 9.08 -9.72
N VAL A 69 -8.96 9.35 -8.52
CA VAL A 69 -9.62 10.19 -7.51
C VAL A 69 -8.79 11.42 -7.11
N HIS A 70 -7.54 11.49 -7.55
CA HIS A 70 -6.69 12.66 -7.40
C HIS A 70 -6.83 13.56 -8.63
N SER A 71 -6.53 14.85 -8.45
CA SER A 71 -6.52 15.82 -9.55
C SER A 71 -5.54 15.41 -10.66
N GLN A 72 -5.83 15.83 -11.90
CA GLN A 72 -4.90 15.64 -13.01
C GLN A 72 -3.64 16.47 -12.76
N LEU A 73 -2.47 15.94 -13.16
CA LEU A 73 -1.20 16.64 -12.95
C LEU A 73 -1.19 18.05 -13.57
N LEU A 74 -1.85 18.25 -14.70
CA LEU A 74 -1.95 19.56 -15.34
C LEU A 74 -2.72 20.56 -14.46
N ASP A 75 -3.83 20.14 -13.87
CA ASP A 75 -4.65 20.98 -12.99
C ASP A 75 -3.85 21.39 -11.75
N VAL A 76 -3.14 20.43 -11.15
CA VAL A 76 -2.23 20.70 -10.01
C VAL A 76 -1.16 21.73 -10.41
N LEU A 77 -0.50 21.55 -11.57
CA LEU A 77 0.55 22.47 -12.05
C LEU A 77 0.03 23.86 -12.40
N VAL A 78 -1.23 23.99 -12.79
CA VAL A 78 -1.90 25.26 -13.08
C VAL A 78 -2.26 25.96 -11.76
N THR A 79 -2.87 25.25 -10.81
CA THR A 79 -3.18 25.76 -9.45
C THR A 79 -1.92 26.24 -8.74
N PHE A 80 -0.81 25.52 -8.85
CA PHE A 80 0.48 25.93 -8.31
C PHE A 80 0.99 27.28 -8.85
N ARG A 81 0.60 27.66 -10.07
CA ARG A 81 0.99 28.95 -10.68
C ARG A 81 0.02 30.08 -10.37
N PHE A 82 -1.22 29.78 -9.97
CA PHE A 82 -2.22 30.79 -9.64
C PHE A 82 -1.89 31.53 -8.33
N PHE A 83 -1.33 30.83 -7.34
CA PHE A 83 -1.02 31.41 -6.05
C PHE A 83 0.45 31.82 -5.94
N ARG A 84 0.69 32.98 -5.29
CA ARG A 84 2.06 33.50 -5.08
C ARG A 84 2.93 32.58 -4.22
N ILE A 85 2.32 31.85 -3.29
CA ILE A 85 3.01 31.00 -2.32
C ILE A 85 2.30 29.63 -2.30
N PRO A 86 2.88 28.57 -2.88
CA PRO A 86 2.35 27.22 -2.78
C PRO A 86 2.75 26.56 -1.45
N LEU A 87 1.84 25.75 -0.90
CA LEU A 87 2.14 24.85 0.23
C LEU A 87 2.18 23.42 -0.27
N VAL A 88 3.17 22.65 0.20
CA VAL A 88 3.37 21.26 -0.18
C VAL A 88 3.54 20.43 1.07
N THR A 89 2.89 19.28 1.12
CA THR A 89 3.02 18.30 2.19
C THR A 89 3.12 16.90 1.61
N ASP A 90 3.78 15.99 2.33
CA ASP A 90 3.91 14.58 1.97
C ASP A 90 3.29 13.73 3.08
N VAL A 91 2.36 12.85 2.72
CA VAL A 91 1.81 11.86 3.65
C VAL A 91 2.80 10.69 3.72
N SER A 92 3.73 10.80 4.66
CA SER A 92 4.76 9.80 4.87
C SER A 92 4.17 8.41 5.06
N LYS A 93 4.61 7.46 4.24
CA LYS A 93 4.16 6.05 4.25
C LYS A 93 2.64 5.89 4.10
N MET A 94 1.96 6.77 3.36
CA MET A 94 0.49 6.79 3.14
C MET A 94 -0.17 5.41 3.00
N TYR A 95 0.34 4.52 2.14
CA TYR A 95 -0.20 3.17 1.96
C TYR A 95 -0.23 2.34 3.26
N ARG A 96 0.76 2.52 4.13
CA ARG A 96 0.87 1.79 5.40
C ARG A 96 -0.08 2.31 6.47
N THR A 97 -0.71 3.47 6.26
CA THR A 97 -1.71 4.04 7.16
C THR A 97 -3.08 3.40 6.96
N VAL A 98 -3.34 2.83 5.77
CA VAL A 98 -4.63 2.23 5.43
C VAL A 98 -4.62 0.72 5.69
N GLU A 99 -5.56 0.25 6.50
CA GLU A 99 -5.72 -1.17 6.80
C GLU A 99 -6.35 -1.94 5.64
N LEU A 100 -5.85 -3.15 5.39
CA LEU A 100 -6.52 -4.12 4.55
C LEU A 100 -7.67 -4.77 5.33
N ASN A 101 -8.78 -5.00 4.64
CA ASN A 101 -9.85 -5.86 5.12
C ASN A 101 -9.28 -7.25 5.44
N LEU A 102 -9.74 -7.87 6.53
CA LEU A 102 -9.31 -9.20 6.96
C LEU A 102 -9.42 -10.25 5.86
N GLY A 103 -10.45 -10.18 5.01
CA GLY A 103 -10.63 -11.08 3.87
C GLY A 103 -9.55 -10.93 2.79
N ASP A 104 -9.06 -9.70 2.58
CA ASP A 104 -8.11 -9.39 1.51
C ASP A 104 -6.66 -9.62 1.92
N ARG A 105 -6.36 -9.68 3.24
CA ARG A 105 -4.98 -9.87 3.73
C ARG A 105 -4.31 -11.12 3.17
N ASN A 106 -5.08 -12.19 2.92
CA ASN A 106 -4.55 -13.44 2.37
C ASN A 106 -4.13 -13.34 0.90
N LEU A 107 -4.54 -12.28 0.20
CA LEU A 107 -4.05 -11.97 -1.14
C LEU A 107 -2.70 -11.23 -1.12
N HIS A 108 -2.21 -10.89 0.08
CA HIS A 108 -0.98 -10.14 0.29
C HIS A 108 0.03 -10.96 1.12
N CYS A 109 0.06 -12.27 0.92
CA CYS A 109 0.99 -13.16 1.59
C CYS A 109 2.40 -13.04 1.01
N PHE A 110 3.41 -13.37 1.81
CA PHE A 110 4.80 -13.47 1.39
C PHE A 110 5.55 -14.38 2.37
N VAL A 111 6.70 -14.88 1.95
CA VAL A 111 7.56 -15.71 2.80
C VAL A 111 8.78 -14.94 3.29
N TRP A 112 9.17 -15.16 4.54
CA TRP A 112 10.37 -14.54 5.11
C TRP A 112 11.06 -15.44 6.13
N LYS A 113 12.37 -15.27 6.25
CA LYS A 113 13.19 -15.78 7.35
C LYS A 113 14.23 -14.75 7.76
N SER A 114 14.49 -14.66 9.07
CA SER A 114 15.39 -13.65 9.63
C SER A 114 16.86 -14.00 9.40
N LYS A 115 17.23 -15.26 9.69
CA LYS A 115 18.56 -15.79 9.44
C LYS A 115 18.49 -16.89 8.38
N ARG A 116 19.63 -17.15 7.74
CA ARG A 116 19.73 -18.19 6.71
C ARG A 116 19.40 -19.59 7.24
N SER A 117 19.73 -19.85 8.52
CA SER A 117 19.47 -21.08 9.26
C SER A 117 18.02 -21.26 9.71
N ASP A 118 17.23 -20.18 9.73
CA ASP A 118 15.87 -20.24 10.24
C ASP A 118 14.95 -20.90 9.19
N THR A 119 13.90 -21.55 9.69
CA THR A 119 12.81 -22.05 8.85
C THR A 119 12.09 -20.87 8.19
N VAL A 120 11.74 -21.04 6.92
CA VAL A 120 10.90 -20.06 6.20
C VAL A 120 9.52 -20.04 6.84
N GLN A 121 8.98 -18.84 7.04
CA GLN A 121 7.65 -18.64 7.61
C GLN A 121 6.78 -17.80 6.66
N ASP A 122 5.48 -18.06 6.72
CA ASP A 122 4.46 -17.34 5.99
C ASP A 122 3.99 -16.12 6.77
N TYR A 123 3.98 -14.98 6.08
CA TYR A 123 3.51 -13.71 6.59
C TYR A 123 2.50 -13.12 5.62
N ARG A 124 1.67 -12.21 6.09
CA ARG A 124 0.77 -11.41 5.26
C ARG A 124 0.82 -9.94 5.66
N MET A 125 0.60 -9.06 4.69
CA MET A 125 0.48 -7.63 4.95
C MET A 125 -0.88 -7.33 5.57
N THR A 126 -0.91 -6.39 6.52
CA THR A 126 -2.15 -5.90 7.16
C THR A 126 -2.57 -4.53 6.64
N ARG A 127 -1.72 -3.93 5.79
CA ARG A 127 -1.86 -2.60 5.21
C ARG A 127 -1.69 -2.67 3.70
N LEU A 128 -2.15 -1.63 3.00
CA LEU A 128 -2.01 -1.57 1.54
C LEU A 128 -0.56 -1.79 1.11
N THR A 129 -0.38 -2.69 0.15
CA THR A 129 0.94 -3.11 -0.32
C THR A 129 1.31 -2.35 -1.57
N PHE A 130 2.47 -1.69 -1.54
CA PHE A 130 2.99 -1.01 -2.71
C PHE A 130 3.24 -2.00 -3.86
N GLY A 131 2.83 -1.64 -5.07
CA GLY A 131 2.90 -2.51 -6.25
C GLY A 131 1.56 -3.19 -6.60
N VAL A 132 0.58 -3.16 -5.70
CA VAL A 132 -0.80 -3.62 -5.99
C VAL A 132 -1.61 -2.50 -6.63
N SER A 133 -2.25 -2.78 -7.76
CA SER A 133 -2.94 -1.81 -8.61
C SER A 133 -4.01 -1.01 -7.87
N ALA A 134 -4.86 -1.69 -7.09
CA ALA A 134 -5.93 -1.08 -6.31
C ALA A 134 -5.44 -0.23 -5.11
N SER A 135 -4.18 -0.38 -4.68
CA SER A 135 -3.67 0.34 -3.49
C SER A 135 -3.62 1.85 -3.70
N CYS A 136 -3.37 2.31 -4.94
CA CYS A 136 -3.35 3.75 -5.25
C CYS A 136 -4.71 4.40 -5.02
N PHE A 137 -5.76 3.80 -5.58
CA PHE A 137 -7.13 4.27 -5.37
C PHE A 137 -7.52 4.22 -3.90
N ALA A 138 -7.34 3.07 -3.24
CA ALA A 138 -7.75 2.89 -1.84
C ALA A 138 -7.07 3.91 -0.91
N ALA A 139 -5.78 4.18 -1.12
CA ALA A 139 -5.06 5.17 -0.33
C ALA A 139 -5.58 6.59 -0.55
N ASN A 140 -5.75 7.02 -1.81
CA ASN A 140 -6.23 8.37 -2.11
C ASN A 140 -7.69 8.55 -1.70
N MET A 141 -8.55 7.55 -1.90
CA MET A 141 -9.93 7.58 -1.42
C MET A 141 -10.02 7.65 0.09
N SER A 142 -9.08 7.04 0.81
CA SER A 142 -9.05 7.19 2.28
C SER A 142 -8.83 8.64 2.69
N VAL A 143 -7.98 9.39 1.98
CA VAL A 143 -7.78 10.83 2.23
C VAL A 143 -9.06 11.62 1.90
N MET A 144 -9.70 11.33 0.77
CA MET A 144 -10.96 11.99 0.39
C MET A 144 -12.09 11.68 1.38
N GLN A 145 -12.20 10.44 1.83
CA GLN A 145 -13.21 10.03 2.81
C GLN A 145 -13.00 10.74 4.14
N ILE A 146 -11.75 10.85 4.62
CA ILE A 146 -11.43 11.62 5.83
C ILE A 146 -11.83 13.09 5.65
N ALA A 147 -11.57 13.67 4.47
CA ALA A 147 -12.00 15.05 4.19
C ALA A 147 -13.52 15.22 4.26
N MET A 148 -14.29 14.27 3.70
CA MET A 148 -15.75 14.26 3.76
C MET A 148 -16.28 14.08 5.19
N ASP A 149 -15.75 13.12 5.93
CA ASP A 149 -16.20 12.77 7.27
C ASP A 149 -15.98 13.93 8.26
N TYR A 150 -14.90 14.70 8.08
CA TYR A 150 -14.49 15.77 8.99
C TYR A 150 -14.68 17.18 8.41
N GLU A 151 -15.39 17.33 7.29
CA GLU A 151 -15.59 18.62 6.62
C GLU A 151 -16.22 19.67 7.52
N SER A 152 -17.16 19.25 8.38
CA SER A 152 -17.83 20.16 9.32
C SER A 152 -16.90 20.70 10.41
N GLU A 153 -15.88 19.94 10.81
CA GLU A 153 -14.92 20.31 11.86
C GLU A 153 -13.70 21.05 11.28
N TYR A 154 -13.22 20.61 10.10
CA TYR A 154 -12.02 21.15 9.44
C TYR A 154 -12.30 21.57 7.98
N PRO A 155 -13.18 22.56 7.73
CA PRO A 155 -13.63 22.90 6.38
C PRO A 155 -12.51 23.36 5.44
N MET A 156 -11.50 24.08 5.97
CA MET A 156 -10.35 24.49 5.16
C MET A 156 -9.47 23.30 4.77
N ALA A 157 -9.27 22.33 5.68
CA ALA A 157 -8.46 21.15 5.39
C ALA A 157 -9.17 20.23 4.38
N ALA A 158 -10.48 20.03 4.54
CA ALA A 158 -11.29 19.26 3.61
C ALA A 158 -11.25 19.86 2.20
N LYS A 159 -11.43 21.18 2.08
CA LYS A 159 -11.29 21.89 0.81
C LYS A 159 -9.93 21.66 0.15
N MET A 160 -8.84 21.75 0.91
CA MET A 160 -7.49 21.51 0.37
C MET A 160 -7.30 20.05 -0.08
N ALA A 161 -7.90 19.08 0.60
CA ALA A 161 -7.87 17.69 0.15
C ALA A 161 -8.64 17.52 -1.17
N TYR A 162 -9.82 18.11 -1.32
CA TYR A 162 -10.60 18.04 -2.56
C TYR A 162 -9.91 18.71 -3.76
N GLU A 163 -9.09 19.73 -3.51
CA GLU A 163 -8.35 20.48 -4.53
C GLU A 163 -6.94 19.91 -4.81
N SER A 164 -6.55 18.83 -4.11
CA SER A 164 -5.26 18.14 -4.28
C SER A 164 -5.24 17.11 -5.41
#